data_AF-A0A3S0B9T5-F1
#
_entry.id   AF-A0A3S0B9T5-F1
#
_cell.length_a   1.000
_cell.length_b   1.000
_cell.length_c   1.000
_cell.angle_alpha   90.00
_cell.angle_beta   90.00
_cell.angle_gamma   90.00
#
_symmetry.space_group_name_H-M   'P 1'
#
loop_
_entity.id
_entity.type
_entity.pdbx_description
1 polymer ?
#
loop_
_entity_poly.entity_id
_entity_poly.type
_entity_poly.pdbx_seq_one_letter_code
_entity_poly.pdbx_strand_id
1 'polypeptide(L)'
;MKPSRLTLLSLVLATGLSLSGCSTFRSYNSEMSEATTSMGSGRVDLALQRLEENNKGDDKELLYFMEKGQLLQLKGDLPQSTTAWLGGDEMIRIWENEYKTDPNKLLGDFASYLLNDNSRRYDGQDYEKVMLSTLLAVNHAAQGRLEDARVEIKKTHEREALIADMRSKQIEKVEAEAQERDVKTEYKDLKGYPVETLDDPEVTGLKNSYQSAVSHYLAGFVYEALGEPSLAAPGYRKAIELRPNVKILEDALAQVDGRRKSIKPNE
;
A
#
# COMPACT_ATOMS: atom_id res chain seq x y z
N MET A 1 19.78 58.97 9.81
CA MET A 1 18.89 58.16 10.67
C MET A 1 19.76 57.18 11.47
N LYS A 2 19.60 57.10 12.80
CA LYS A 2 20.50 56.32 13.68
C LYS A 2 20.43 54.81 13.36
N PRO A 3 21.57 54.08 13.35
CA PRO A 3 21.62 52.65 12.97
C PRO A 3 20.72 51.77 13.85
N SER A 4 20.45 52.17 15.09
CA SER A 4 19.57 51.43 16.01
C SER A 4 18.09 51.38 15.57
N ARG A 5 17.62 52.32 14.73
CA ARG A 5 16.24 52.31 14.22
C ARG A 5 16.06 51.35 13.03
N LEU A 6 17.14 51.09 12.27
CA LEU A 6 17.11 50.11 11.18
C LEU A 6 17.13 48.68 11.75
N THR A 7 17.94 48.42 12.77
CA THR A 7 18.02 47.09 13.42
C THR A 7 16.72 46.68 14.10
N LEU A 8 16.01 47.62 14.74
CA LEU A 8 14.70 47.35 15.33
C LEU A 8 13.63 47.05 14.26
N LEU A 9 13.68 47.74 13.12
CA LEU A 9 12.73 47.51 12.02
C LEU A 9 12.97 46.15 11.35
N SER A 10 14.23 45.74 11.19
CA SER A 10 14.61 44.41 10.68
C SER A 10 14.20 43.29 11.65
N LEU A 11 14.33 43.50 12.96
CA LEU A 11 13.95 42.52 13.96
C LEU A 11 12.43 42.35 14.05
N VAL A 12 11.66 43.43 13.97
CA VAL A 12 10.18 43.38 13.97
C VAL A 12 9.65 42.73 12.69
N LEU A 13 10.27 43.00 11.53
CA LEU A 13 9.88 42.39 10.26
C LEU A 13 10.20 40.88 10.20
N ALA A 14 11.36 40.48 10.73
CA ALA A 14 11.73 39.06 10.85
C ALA A 14 10.83 38.30 11.85
N THR A 15 10.39 38.96 12.92
CA THR A 15 9.48 38.35 13.91
C THR A 15 8.05 38.23 13.33
N GLY A 16 7.59 39.20 12.54
CA GLY A 16 6.28 39.16 11.87
C GLY A 16 6.16 38.11 10.75
N LEU A 17 7.25 37.84 10.04
CA LEU A 17 7.32 36.78 9.01
C LEU A 17 7.37 35.36 9.62
N SER A 18 7.75 35.22 10.89
CA SER A 18 7.85 33.92 11.57
C SER A 18 6.52 33.43 12.15
N LEU A 19 5.51 34.30 12.29
CA LEU A 19 4.23 33.99 12.93
C LEU A 19 3.08 33.72 11.93
N SER A 20 3.32 33.94 10.64
CA SER A 20 2.31 33.74 9.59
C SER A 20 2.46 32.39 8.86
N GLY A 21 3.44 31.56 9.24
CA GLY A 21 3.80 30.35 8.53
C GLY A 21 3.08 29.07 8.98
N CYS A 22 2.36 29.06 10.10
CA CYS A 22 1.87 27.81 10.70
C CYS A 22 0.38 27.51 10.53
N SER A 23 -0.42 28.36 9.87
CA SER A 23 -1.86 28.14 9.71
C SER A 23 -2.31 27.70 8.30
N THR A 24 -1.39 27.62 7.33
CA THR A 24 -1.70 27.14 5.96
C THR A 24 -1.43 25.63 5.82
N PHE A 25 -1.11 24.94 6.92
CA PHE A 25 -0.88 23.51 6.90
C PHE A 25 -2.19 22.75 7.09
N ARG A 26 -2.61 22.05 6.03
CA ARG A 26 -3.71 21.09 6.04
C ARG A 26 -3.39 19.97 7.03
N SER A 27 -4.07 19.93 8.18
CA SER A 27 -3.85 18.88 9.18
C SER A 27 -4.69 17.65 8.83
N TYR A 28 -4.10 16.74 8.06
CA TYR A 28 -4.72 15.47 7.66
C TYR A 28 -5.24 14.67 8.87
N ASN A 29 -4.59 14.76 10.03
CA ASN A 29 -5.07 14.15 11.28
C ASN A 29 -6.47 14.64 11.71
N SER A 30 -6.75 15.94 11.53
CA SER A 30 -8.08 16.50 11.85
C SER A 30 -9.14 16.09 10.83
N GLU A 31 -8.79 16.03 9.53
CA GLU A 31 -9.68 15.57 8.46
C GLU A 31 -10.03 14.09 8.61
N MET A 32 -9.03 13.26 8.93
CA MET A 32 -9.20 11.82 9.10
C MET A 32 -10.03 11.46 10.33
N SER A 33 -9.85 12.15 11.46
CA SER A 33 -10.61 11.88 12.69
C SER A 33 -12.13 12.02 12.49
N GLU A 34 -12.55 13.05 11.75
CA GLU A 34 -13.96 13.30 11.47
C GLU A 34 -14.54 12.30 10.43
N ALA A 35 -13.74 11.95 9.42
CA ALA A 35 -14.08 10.90 8.45
C ALA A 35 -14.22 9.53 9.13
N THR A 36 -13.30 9.17 10.02
CA THR A 36 -13.29 7.88 10.73
C THR A 36 -14.47 7.76 11.70
N THR A 37 -14.80 8.86 12.41
CA THR A 37 -15.99 8.92 13.28
C THR A 37 -17.29 8.75 12.48
N SER A 38 -17.35 9.34 11.29
CA SER A 38 -18.52 9.26 10.41
C SER A 38 -18.68 7.86 9.80
N MET A 39 -17.56 7.22 9.40
CA MET A 39 -17.54 5.82 8.96
C MET A 39 -17.98 4.86 10.06
N GLY A 40 -17.43 4.99 11.28
CA GLY A 40 -17.82 4.17 12.43
C GLY A 40 -19.29 4.31 12.84
N SER A 41 -19.95 5.40 12.41
CA SER A 41 -21.38 5.66 12.63
C SER A 41 -22.28 5.28 11.44
N GLY A 42 -21.74 4.62 10.41
CA GLY A 42 -22.47 4.24 9.20
C GLY A 42 -22.83 5.38 8.25
N ARG A 43 -22.24 6.58 8.43
CA ARG A 43 -22.52 7.78 7.62
C ARG A 43 -21.55 7.91 6.44
N VAL A 44 -21.53 6.89 5.57
CA VAL A 44 -20.60 6.80 4.43
C VAL A 44 -20.79 7.96 3.45
N ASP A 45 -22.03 8.39 3.20
CA ASP A 45 -22.32 9.54 2.32
C ASP A 45 -21.69 10.84 2.81
N LEU A 46 -21.72 11.07 4.13
CA LEU A 46 -21.11 12.26 4.73
C LEU A 46 -19.57 12.20 4.65
N ALA A 47 -18.98 11.01 4.81
CA ALA A 47 -17.55 10.82 4.63
C ALA A 47 -17.11 11.08 3.17
N LEU A 48 -17.89 10.61 2.19
CA LEU A 48 -17.67 10.90 0.77
C LEU A 48 -17.78 12.40 0.48
N GLN A 49 -18.80 13.08 1.01
CA GLN A 49 -18.96 14.52 0.83
C GLN A 49 -17.73 15.27 1.35
N ARG A 50 -17.27 14.97 2.56
CA ARG A 50 -16.08 15.62 3.15
C ARG A 50 -14.82 15.31 2.35
N LEU A 51 -14.65 14.08 1.87
CA LEU A 51 -13.52 13.71 1.02
C LEU A 51 -13.46 14.57 -0.25
N GLU A 52 -14.60 14.76 -0.92
CA GLU A 52 -14.68 15.62 -2.12
C GLU A 52 -14.45 17.10 -1.78
N GLU A 53 -15.02 17.59 -0.68
CA GLU A 53 -14.87 18.98 -0.25
C GLU A 53 -13.42 19.35 0.09
N ASN A 54 -12.68 18.42 0.69
CA ASN A 54 -11.28 18.62 1.04
C ASN A 54 -10.36 18.45 -0.19
N ASN A 55 -10.84 17.83 -1.27
CA ASN A 55 -10.04 17.56 -2.46
C ASN A 55 -10.63 18.22 -3.72
N LYS A 56 -10.94 19.51 -3.69
CA LYS A 56 -11.55 20.23 -4.83
C LYS A 56 -10.63 20.47 -6.04
N GLY A 57 -9.32 20.38 -5.88
CA GLY A 57 -8.35 20.59 -6.97
C GLY A 57 -8.26 19.41 -7.94
N ASP A 58 -7.75 19.64 -9.16
CA ASP A 58 -7.63 18.58 -10.18
C ASP A 58 -6.48 17.60 -9.89
N ASP A 59 -5.50 18.02 -9.11
CA ASP A 59 -4.34 17.20 -8.71
C ASP A 59 -4.71 16.23 -7.59
N LYS A 60 -5.32 15.10 -7.96
CA LYS A 60 -5.68 14.03 -7.03
C LYS A 60 -4.50 13.10 -6.80
N GLU A 61 -4.18 12.86 -5.53
CA GLU A 61 -3.11 11.94 -5.11
C GLU A 61 -3.63 10.51 -4.87
N LEU A 62 -2.69 9.56 -4.71
CA LEU A 62 -2.98 8.13 -4.56
C LEU A 62 -3.97 7.89 -3.40
N LEU A 63 -3.73 8.56 -2.29
CA LEU A 63 -4.52 8.43 -1.07
C LEU A 63 -6.00 8.81 -1.29
N TYR A 64 -6.27 9.88 -2.03
CA TYR A 64 -7.63 10.27 -2.38
C TYR A 64 -8.37 9.15 -3.13
N PHE A 65 -7.72 8.53 -4.12
CA PHE A 65 -8.32 7.45 -4.89
C PHE A 65 -8.60 6.22 -4.03
N MET A 66 -7.68 5.89 -3.12
CA MET A 66 -7.84 4.78 -2.19
C MET A 66 -9.01 5.00 -1.22
N GLU A 67 -9.07 6.18 -0.59
CA GLU A 67 -10.15 6.55 0.33
C GLU A 67 -11.51 6.56 -0.38
N LYS A 68 -11.58 7.17 -1.57
CA LYS A 68 -12.80 7.22 -2.37
C LYS A 68 -13.26 5.82 -2.78
N GLY A 69 -12.34 5.00 -3.28
CA GLY A 69 -12.61 3.62 -3.66
C GLY A 69 -13.19 2.81 -2.51
N GLN A 70 -12.59 2.90 -1.33
CA GLN A 70 -13.04 2.19 -0.13
C GLN A 70 -14.41 2.68 0.35
N LEU A 71 -14.65 3.99 0.38
CA LEU A 71 -15.93 4.55 0.80
C LEU A 71 -17.06 4.14 -0.16
N LEU A 72 -16.81 4.17 -1.47
CA LEU A 72 -17.79 3.71 -2.47
C LEU A 72 -18.06 2.21 -2.36
N GLN A 73 -17.03 1.41 -2.04
CA GLN A 73 -17.20 -0.02 -1.77
C GLN A 73 -18.07 -0.27 -0.53
N LEU A 74 -17.86 0.49 0.55
CA LEU A 74 -18.69 0.44 1.77
C LEU A 74 -20.13 0.89 1.52
N LYS A 75 -20.34 1.83 0.59
CA LYS A 75 -21.66 2.25 0.12
C LYS A 75 -22.36 1.19 -0.75
N GLY A 76 -21.62 0.22 -1.28
CA GLY A 76 -22.11 -0.77 -2.24
C GLY A 76 -22.11 -0.28 -3.69
N ASP A 77 -21.56 0.91 -3.97
CA ASP A 77 -21.40 1.44 -5.33
C ASP A 77 -20.11 0.89 -5.96
N LEU A 78 -20.13 -0.40 -6.29
CA LEU A 78 -18.99 -1.10 -6.87
C LEU A 78 -18.51 -0.51 -8.21
N PRO A 79 -19.38 -0.06 -9.14
CA PRO A 79 -18.93 0.60 -10.36
C PRO A 79 -18.10 1.86 -10.10
N GLN A 80 -18.60 2.79 -9.26
CA GLN A 80 -17.84 4.00 -8.96
C GLN A 80 -16.60 3.69 -8.11
N SER A 81 -16.68 2.71 -7.22
CA SER A 81 -15.52 2.23 -6.45
C SER A 81 -14.42 1.73 -7.39
N THR A 82 -14.75 0.91 -8.39
CA THR A 82 -13.79 0.47 -9.42
C THR A 82 -13.16 1.65 -10.15
N THR A 83 -13.95 2.66 -10.56
CA THR A 83 -13.40 3.86 -11.21
C THR A 83 -12.41 4.60 -10.32
N ALA A 84 -12.72 4.76 -9.03
CA ALA A 84 -11.81 5.41 -8.09
C ALA A 84 -10.51 4.59 -7.90
N TRP A 85 -10.62 3.28 -7.70
CA TRP A 85 -9.46 2.40 -7.57
C TRP A 85 -8.57 2.40 -8.82
N LEU A 86 -9.14 2.45 -10.03
CA LEU A 86 -8.36 2.57 -11.27
C LEU A 86 -7.57 3.88 -11.36
N GLY A 87 -8.08 4.98 -10.78
CA GLY A 87 -7.31 6.22 -10.64
C GLY A 87 -6.06 6.04 -9.77
N GLY A 88 -6.17 5.30 -8.67
CA GLY A 88 -5.01 4.93 -7.85
C GLY A 88 -4.07 3.93 -8.53
N ASP A 89 -4.62 2.98 -9.29
CA ASP A 89 -3.83 2.00 -10.08
C ASP A 89 -2.93 2.71 -11.09
N GLU A 90 -3.41 3.77 -11.73
CA GLU A 90 -2.62 4.57 -12.67
C GLU A 90 -1.41 5.22 -11.99
N MET A 91 -1.57 5.72 -10.76
CA MET A 91 -0.46 6.29 -9.99
C MET A 91 0.58 5.24 -9.61
N ILE A 92 0.13 4.03 -9.22
CA ILE A 92 1.03 2.91 -8.96
C ILE A 92 1.74 2.49 -10.25
N ARG A 93 1.05 2.47 -11.39
CA ARG A 93 1.65 2.16 -12.69
C ARG A 93 2.75 3.16 -13.07
N ILE A 94 2.55 4.45 -12.78
CA ILE A 94 3.58 5.48 -12.96
C ILE A 94 4.81 5.16 -12.09
N TRP A 95 4.61 4.86 -10.80
CA TRP A 95 5.68 4.45 -9.89
C TRP A 95 6.41 3.17 -10.35
N GLU A 96 5.67 2.16 -10.81
CA GLU A 96 6.25 0.92 -11.37
C GLU A 96 7.11 1.22 -12.61
N ASN A 97 6.68 2.15 -13.46
CA ASN A 97 7.45 2.57 -14.64
C ASN A 97 8.68 3.39 -14.29
N GLU A 98 8.60 4.25 -13.26
CA GLU A 98 9.75 4.97 -12.72
C GLU A 98 10.82 3.98 -12.27
N TYR A 99 10.43 2.93 -11.53
CA TYR A 99 11.35 1.85 -11.13
C TYR A 99 11.96 1.12 -12.33
N LYS A 100 11.14 0.68 -13.28
CA LYS A 100 11.59 -0.09 -14.45
C LYS A 100 12.54 0.72 -15.34
N THR A 101 12.35 2.04 -15.41
CA THR A 101 13.14 2.92 -16.28
C THR A 101 14.43 3.38 -15.61
N ASP A 102 14.36 3.74 -14.34
CA ASP A 102 15.50 4.26 -13.58
C ASP A 102 15.39 3.82 -12.11
N PRO A 103 15.86 2.60 -11.79
CA PRO A 103 15.81 2.07 -10.43
C PRO A 103 16.44 3.02 -9.39
N ASN A 104 17.46 3.79 -9.77
CA ASN A 104 18.20 4.66 -8.86
C ASN A 104 17.32 5.79 -8.29
N LYS A 105 16.22 6.17 -8.95
CA LYS A 105 15.29 7.18 -8.42
C LYS A 105 14.53 6.70 -7.18
N LEU A 106 14.23 5.42 -7.11
CA LEU A 106 13.48 4.82 -5.99
C LEU A 106 14.38 4.06 -5.01
N LEU A 107 15.59 3.70 -5.44
CA LEU A 107 16.67 3.20 -4.59
C LEU A 107 17.54 4.34 -4.00
N GLY A 108 17.21 5.60 -4.32
CA GLY A 108 17.96 6.81 -3.97
C GLY A 108 17.92 7.17 -2.47
N ASP A 109 18.91 7.96 -2.05
CA ASP A 109 19.43 8.04 -0.68
C ASP A 109 18.40 8.20 0.44
N PHE A 110 18.54 7.32 1.44
CA PHE A 110 17.86 7.37 2.74
C PHE A 110 18.06 8.72 3.46
N ALA A 111 19.13 9.44 3.16
CA ALA A 111 19.40 10.80 3.65
C ALA A 111 18.28 11.79 3.28
N SER A 112 17.59 11.55 2.16
CA SER A 112 16.50 12.40 1.72
C SER A 112 15.26 12.29 2.63
N TYR A 113 15.04 11.14 3.30
CA TYR A 113 13.97 10.97 4.30
C TYR A 113 14.17 11.86 5.54
N LEU A 114 15.43 12.23 5.86
CA LEU A 114 15.75 13.08 7.01
C LEU A 114 15.52 14.58 6.75
N LEU A 115 15.40 14.99 5.49
CA LEU A 115 15.49 16.41 5.12
C LEU A 115 14.15 17.13 5.03
N ASN A 116 13.03 16.45 4.71
CA ASN A 116 11.66 16.98 4.81
C ASN A 116 10.63 15.92 4.40
N ASP A 117 9.67 15.57 5.26
CA ASP A 117 8.58 14.63 4.92
C ASP A 117 7.42 15.34 4.19
N ASN A 118 7.29 16.67 4.36
CA ASN A 118 6.10 17.44 3.94
C ASN A 118 6.05 17.86 2.46
N SER A 119 7.05 17.54 1.63
CA SER A 119 7.07 17.94 0.20
C SER A 119 7.12 16.76 -0.78
N ARG A 120 6.90 15.54 -0.30
CA ARG A 120 6.93 14.33 -1.13
C ARG A 120 5.53 13.93 -1.57
N ARG A 121 5.42 13.51 -2.83
CA ARG A 121 4.26 12.76 -3.32
C ARG A 121 4.12 11.49 -2.49
N TYR A 122 2.92 11.19 -2.02
CA TYR A 122 2.64 9.91 -1.37
C TYR A 122 2.58 8.78 -2.40
N ASP A 123 3.60 7.93 -2.43
CA ASP A 123 3.69 6.79 -3.37
C ASP A 123 3.06 5.49 -2.81
N GLY A 124 2.52 5.54 -1.59
CA GLY A 124 1.91 4.38 -0.91
C GLY A 124 2.93 3.37 -0.37
N GLN A 125 2.52 2.57 0.61
CA GLN A 125 3.30 1.44 1.11
C GLN A 125 3.16 0.22 0.19
N ASP A 126 4.11 -0.73 0.26
CA ASP A 126 4.10 -1.90 -0.62
C ASP A 126 2.82 -2.73 -0.49
N TYR A 127 2.35 -2.96 0.75
CA TYR A 127 1.10 -3.66 0.99
C TYR A 127 -0.12 -2.91 0.43
N GLU A 128 -0.11 -1.57 0.43
CA GLU A 128 -1.21 -0.78 -0.12
C GLU A 128 -1.29 -0.92 -1.63
N LYS A 129 -0.12 -0.96 -2.29
CA LYS A 129 -0.06 -1.18 -3.73
C LYS A 129 -0.65 -2.55 -4.09
N VAL A 130 -0.30 -3.60 -3.35
CA VAL A 130 -0.86 -4.96 -3.55
C VAL A 130 -2.35 -5.03 -3.18
N MET A 131 -2.74 -4.35 -2.10
CA MET A 131 -4.14 -4.25 -1.67
C MET A 131 -5.01 -3.60 -2.76
N LEU A 132 -4.52 -2.58 -3.45
CA LEU A 132 -5.29 -1.89 -4.48
C LEU A 132 -5.75 -2.82 -5.61
N SER A 133 -4.84 -3.61 -6.20
CA SER A 133 -5.20 -4.58 -7.24
C SER A 133 -6.07 -5.71 -6.68
N THR A 134 -5.90 -6.05 -5.41
CA THR A 134 -6.78 -7.00 -4.71
C THR A 134 -8.21 -6.47 -4.60
N LEU A 135 -8.40 -5.21 -4.22
CA LEU A 135 -9.72 -4.59 -4.11
C LEU A 135 -10.38 -4.37 -5.47
N LEU A 136 -9.60 -4.06 -6.52
CA LEU A 136 -10.11 -4.11 -7.89
C LEU A 136 -10.60 -5.52 -8.26
N ALA A 137 -9.83 -6.56 -7.99
CA ALA A 137 -10.23 -7.95 -8.24
C ALA A 137 -11.52 -8.32 -7.47
N VAL A 138 -11.64 -7.91 -6.20
CA VAL A 138 -12.87 -8.08 -5.41
C VAL A 138 -14.05 -7.37 -6.08
N ASN A 139 -13.89 -6.10 -6.47
CA ASN A 139 -14.96 -5.34 -7.12
C ASN A 139 -15.41 -6.00 -8.43
N HIS A 140 -14.48 -6.47 -9.25
CA HIS A 140 -14.79 -7.16 -10.50
C HIS A 140 -15.51 -8.50 -10.23
N ALA A 141 -14.98 -9.32 -9.31
CA ALA A 141 -15.57 -10.60 -8.94
C ALA A 141 -16.97 -10.45 -8.35
N ALA A 142 -17.19 -9.47 -7.47
CA ALA A 142 -18.49 -9.17 -6.86
C ALA A 142 -19.54 -8.71 -7.89
N GLN A 143 -19.10 -8.23 -9.05
CA GLN A 143 -19.95 -7.86 -10.18
C GLN A 143 -20.04 -8.96 -11.25
N GLY A 144 -19.55 -10.17 -10.96
CA GLY A 144 -19.56 -11.31 -11.89
C GLY A 144 -18.54 -11.21 -13.03
N ARG A 145 -17.64 -10.22 -13.01
CA ARG A 145 -16.62 -10.00 -14.05
C ARG A 145 -15.32 -10.72 -13.69
N LEU A 146 -15.37 -12.05 -13.71
CA LEU A 146 -14.24 -12.90 -13.30
C LEU A 146 -13.01 -12.75 -14.21
N GLU A 147 -13.21 -12.48 -15.51
CA GLU A 147 -12.09 -12.23 -16.42
C GLU A 147 -11.36 -10.91 -16.13
N ASP A 148 -12.09 -9.86 -15.75
CA ASP A 148 -11.44 -8.63 -15.27
C ASP A 148 -10.71 -8.90 -13.95
N ALA A 149 -11.32 -9.66 -13.02
CA ALA A 149 -10.68 -10.02 -11.76
C ALA A 149 -9.37 -10.78 -11.99
N ARG A 150 -9.32 -11.67 -12.99
CA ARG A 150 -8.11 -12.38 -13.43
C ARG A 150 -7.01 -11.39 -13.86
N VAL A 151 -7.35 -10.33 -14.58
CA VAL A 151 -6.39 -9.29 -14.99
C VAL A 151 -5.77 -8.64 -13.75
N GLU A 152 -6.60 -8.29 -12.77
CA GLU A 152 -6.13 -7.65 -11.52
C GLU A 152 -5.32 -8.60 -10.61
N ILE A 153 -5.64 -9.90 -10.62
CA ILE A 153 -4.81 -10.94 -9.98
C ILE A 153 -3.43 -11.02 -10.65
N LYS A 154 -3.38 -10.98 -11.98
CA LYS A 154 -2.10 -10.97 -12.71
C LYS A 154 -1.28 -9.73 -12.33
N LYS A 155 -1.89 -8.54 -12.29
CA LYS A 155 -1.22 -7.32 -11.82
C LYS A 155 -0.70 -7.47 -10.40
N THR A 156 -1.48 -8.10 -9.51
CA THR A 156 -1.06 -8.37 -8.13
C THR A 156 0.25 -9.15 -8.09
N HIS A 157 0.37 -10.24 -8.85
CA HIS A 157 1.61 -11.02 -8.92
C HIS A 157 2.79 -10.26 -9.53
N GLU A 158 2.55 -9.50 -10.60
CA GLU A 158 3.60 -8.68 -11.24
C GLU A 158 4.13 -7.60 -10.29
N ARG A 159 3.24 -6.99 -9.51
CA ARG A 159 3.55 -5.98 -8.52
C ARG A 159 4.31 -6.54 -7.32
N GLU A 160 3.89 -7.69 -6.79
CA GLU A 160 4.64 -8.40 -5.75
C GLU A 160 6.06 -8.74 -6.21
N ALA A 161 6.23 -9.23 -7.44
CA ALA A 161 7.54 -9.54 -8.00
C ALA A 161 8.42 -8.30 -8.17
N LEU A 162 7.85 -7.19 -8.65
CA LEU A 162 8.57 -5.92 -8.78
C LEU A 162 9.02 -5.37 -7.42
N ILE A 163 8.13 -5.41 -6.42
CA ILE A 163 8.45 -4.99 -5.06
C ILE A 163 9.56 -5.87 -4.47
N ALA A 164 9.48 -7.20 -4.66
CA ALA A 164 10.51 -8.12 -4.19
C ALA A 164 11.90 -7.80 -4.78
N ASP A 165 11.98 -7.57 -6.09
CA ASP A 165 13.22 -7.16 -6.77
C ASP A 165 13.76 -5.84 -6.24
N MET A 166 12.87 -4.83 -6.08
CA MET A 166 13.26 -3.53 -5.53
C MET A 166 13.80 -3.64 -4.11
N ARG A 167 13.12 -4.37 -3.21
CA ARG A 167 13.56 -4.53 -1.82
C ARG A 167 14.86 -5.31 -1.70
N SER A 168 15.08 -6.32 -2.53
CA SER A 168 16.37 -7.03 -2.61
C SER A 168 17.51 -6.05 -2.92
N LYS A 169 17.36 -5.23 -3.96
CA LYS A 169 18.38 -4.24 -4.36
C LYS A 169 18.60 -3.15 -3.32
N GLN A 170 17.55 -2.73 -2.60
CA GLN A 170 17.70 -1.79 -1.48
C GLN A 170 18.54 -2.39 -0.36
N ILE A 171 18.28 -3.64 0.01
CA ILE A 171 19.05 -4.35 1.04
C ILE A 171 20.52 -4.48 0.62
N GLU A 172 20.78 -4.94 -0.60
CA GLU A 172 22.14 -5.06 -1.15
C GLU A 172 22.90 -3.72 -1.13
N LYS A 173 22.24 -2.63 -1.52
CA LYS A 173 22.84 -1.28 -1.50
C LYS A 173 23.15 -0.82 -0.06
N VAL A 174 22.21 -0.99 0.86
CA VAL A 174 22.40 -0.60 2.26
C VAL A 174 23.51 -1.42 2.93
N GLU A 175 23.59 -2.73 2.64
CA GLU A 175 24.67 -3.58 3.13
C GLU A 175 26.04 -3.16 2.58
N ALA A 176 26.13 -2.83 1.29
CA ALA A 176 27.36 -2.32 0.68
C ALA A 176 27.80 -0.98 1.31
N GLU A 177 26.88 -0.03 1.49
CA GLU A 177 27.18 1.27 2.14
C GLU A 177 27.59 1.10 3.60
N ALA A 178 26.98 0.17 4.34
CA ALA A 178 27.35 -0.13 5.72
C ALA A 178 28.77 -0.71 5.82
N GLN A 179 29.14 -1.60 4.90
CA GLN A 179 30.49 -2.17 4.80
C GLN A 179 31.53 -1.09 4.44
N GLU A 180 31.24 -0.21 3.48
CA GLU A 180 32.12 0.91 3.12
C GLU A 180 32.37 1.88 4.28
N ARG A 181 31.38 2.03 5.18
CA ARG A 181 31.43 2.94 6.33
C ARG A 181 31.89 2.27 7.63
N ASP A 182 32.28 0.99 7.59
CA ASP A 182 32.65 0.17 8.75
C ASP A 182 31.58 0.19 9.88
N VAL A 183 30.30 0.27 9.48
CA VAL A 183 29.16 0.26 10.41
C VAL A 183 28.71 -1.17 10.64
N LYS A 184 28.84 -1.63 11.89
CA LYS A 184 28.26 -2.92 12.30
C LYS A 184 26.74 -2.80 12.40
N THR A 185 26.02 -3.66 11.68
CA THR A 185 24.56 -3.79 11.74
C THR A 185 24.13 -4.58 12.98
N GLU A 186 24.39 -4.05 14.17
CA GLU A 186 23.89 -4.62 15.43
C GLU A 186 22.64 -3.85 15.89
N TYR A 187 21.49 -4.53 15.87
CA TYR A 187 20.18 -3.97 16.29
C TYR A 187 19.94 -4.05 17.80
N LYS A 188 20.88 -4.62 18.56
CA LYS A 188 20.70 -5.00 19.98
C LYS A 188 20.63 -3.84 20.97
N ASP A 189 20.92 -2.59 20.55
CA ASP A 189 21.07 -1.45 21.46
C ASP A 189 20.35 -0.17 20.98
N LEU A 190 19.17 -0.30 20.36
CA LEU A 190 18.30 0.85 20.09
C LEU A 190 17.58 1.29 21.36
N LYS A 191 18.21 2.17 22.15
CA LYS A 191 17.64 2.72 23.39
C LYS A 191 16.23 3.29 23.16
N GLY A 192 15.24 2.70 23.83
CA GLY A 192 13.84 3.15 23.80
C GLY A 192 12.96 2.48 22.74
N TYR A 193 13.52 1.58 21.92
CA TYR A 193 12.75 0.72 21.03
C TYR A 193 12.84 -0.74 21.50
N PRO A 194 11.70 -1.45 21.62
CA PRO A 194 11.68 -2.83 22.12
C PRO A 194 12.15 -3.79 21.01
N VAL A 195 13.47 -3.83 20.77
CA VAL A 195 14.06 -4.66 19.71
C VAL A 195 13.88 -6.15 19.95
N GLU A 196 13.60 -6.56 21.19
CA GLU A 196 13.29 -7.94 21.56
C GLU A 196 11.99 -8.43 20.91
N THR A 197 11.06 -7.55 20.53
CA THR A 197 9.85 -7.96 19.80
C THR A 197 10.17 -8.46 18.39
N LEU A 198 11.35 -8.15 17.85
CA LEU A 198 11.78 -8.66 16.54
C LEU A 198 12.09 -10.16 16.58
N ASP A 199 12.39 -10.70 17.77
CA ASP A 199 12.65 -12.14 17.98
C ASP A 199 11.37 -12.94 18.27
N ASP A 200 10.20 -12.28 18.39
CA ASP A 200 8.93 -12.97 18.61
C ASP A 200 8.64 -13.94 17.44
N PRO A 201 8.27 -15.21 17.70
CA PRO A 201 7.83 -16.14 16.66
C PRO A 201 6.76 -15.59 15.71
N GLU A 202 5.86 -14.72 16.20
CA GLU A 202 4.82 -14.09 15.38
C GLU A 202 5.41 -13.07 14.39
N VAL A 203 6.50 -12.39 14.76
CA VAL A 203 7.19 -11.41 13.91
C VAL A 203 8.15 -12.12 12.95
N THR A 204 8.94 -13.07 13.44
CA THR A 204 9.87 -13.87 12.62
C THR A 204 9.15 -14.83 11.67
N GLY A 205 7.89 -15.17 11.96
CA GLY A 205 7.02 -15.93 11.07
C GLY A 205 6.50 -15.13 9.87
N LEU A 206 6.53 -13.80 9.91
CA LEU A 206 6.11 -12.95 8.79
C LEU A 206 7.10 -13.11 7.62
N LYS A 207 6.57 -13.36 6.42
CA LYS A 207 7.40 -13.61 5.24
C LYS A 207 7.93 -12.34 4.59
N ASN A 208 7.07 -11.34 4.47
CA ASN A 208 7.38 -10.03 3.90
C ASN A 208 6.22 -9.07 4.18
N SER A 209 6.43 -7.79 3.89
CA SER A 209 5.47 -6.71 4.14
C SER A 209 4.56 -6.39 2.94
N TYR A 210 4.60 -7.16 1.86
CA TYR A 210 3.93 -6.80 0.61
C TYR A 210 2.91 -7.84 0.12
N GLN A 211 3.15 -9.13 0.34
CA GLN A 211 2.20 -10.18 -0.02
C GLN A 211 1.07 -10.29 0.99
N SER A 212 -0.11 -10.67 0.50
CA SER A 212 -1.31 -10.85 1.32
C SER A 212 -1.92 -12.22 1.10
N ALA A 213 -2.14 -12.96 2.19
CA ALA A 213 -2.80 -14.26 2.14
C ALA A 213 -4.22 -14.17 1.53
N VAL A 214 -4.93 -13.06 1.76
CA VAL A 214 -6.26 -12.80 1.19
C VAL A 214 -6.17 -12.64 -0.32
N SER A 215 -5.16 -11.93 -0.83
CA SER A 215 -4.94 -11.73 -2.26
C SER A 215 -4.68 -13.06 -2.97
N HIS A 216 -3.84 -13.91 -2.40
CA HIS A 216 -3.56 -15.24 -2.95
C HIS A 216 -4.73 -16.22 -2.83
N TYR A 217 -5.53 -16.12 -1.77
CA TYR A 217 -6.77 -16.88 -1.66
C TYR A 217 -7.77 -16.44 -2.74
N LEU A 218 -7.94 -15.14 -2.95
CA LEU A 218 -8.80 -14.59 -3.99
C LEU A 218 -8.34 -15.03 -5.39
N ALA A 219 -7.04 -15.06 -5.64
CA ALA A 219 -6.48 -15.60 -6.87
C ALA A 219 -6.91 -17.06 -7.09
N GLY A 220 -6.75 -17.91 -6.06
CA GLY A 220 -7.21 -19.29 -6.06
C GLY A 220 -8.70 -19.40 -6.40
N PHE A 221 -9.52 -18.62 -5.70
CA PHE A 221 -10.97 -18.59 -5.87
C PHE A 221 -11.40 -18.18 -7.28
N VAL A 222 -10.82 -17.13 -7.85
CA VAL A 222 -11.17 -16.64 -9.19
C VAL A 222 -10.78 -17.66 -10.26
N TYR A 223 -9.57 -18.22 -10.22
CA TYR A 223 -9.17 -19.27 -11.18
C TYR A 223 -10.05 -20.51 -11.06
N GLU A 224 -10.43 -20.89 -9.85
CA GLU A 224 -11.36 -21.99 -9.62
C GLU A 224 -12.75 -21.70 -10.22
N ALA A 225 -13.28 -20.50 -10.01
CA ALA A 225 -14.55 -20.05 -10.57
C ALA A 225 -14.52 -19.97 -12.10
N LEU A 226 -13.35 -19.74 -12.69
CA LEU A 226 -13.11 -19.76 -14.15
C LEU A 226 -12.90 -21.19 -14.71
N GLY A 227 -12.93 -22.23 -13.86
CA GLY A 227 -12.75 -23.61 -14.29
C GLY A 227 -11.29 -24.00 -14.51
N GLU A 228 -10.34 -23.29 -13.90
CA GLU A 228 -8.90 -23.47 -14.07
C GLU A 228 -8.22 -23.95 -12.77
N PRO A 229 -8.52 -25.17 -12.29
CA PRO A 229 -8.02 -25.67 -11.01
C PRO A 229 -6.48 -25.79 -10.94
N SER A 230 -5.80 -25.92 -12.08
CA SER A 230 -4.34 -25.91 -12.15
C SER A 230 -3.74 -24.55 -11.76
N LEU A 231 -4.43 -23.46 -12.07
CA LEU A 231 -4.03 -22.09 -11.74
C LEU A 231 -4.53 -21.67 -10.35
N ALA A 232 -5.61 -22.29 -9.86
CA ALA A 232 -6.13 -22.05 -8.52
C ALA A 232 -5.19 -22.55 -7.40
N ALA A 233 -4.66 -23.77 -7.54
CA ALA A 233 -3.90 -24.43 -6.48
C ALA A 233 -2.64 -23.66 -6.02
N PRO A 234 -1.83 -23.04 -6.90
CA PRO A 234 -0.73 -22.17 -6.48
C PRO A 234 -1.17 -21.00 -5.59
N GLY A 235 -2.31 -20.38 -5.89
CA GLY A 235 -2.87 -19.29 -5.07
C GLY A 235 -3.16 -19.76 -3.64
N TYR A 236 -3.90 -20.86 -3.48
CA TYR A 236 -4.18 -21.40 -2.15
C TYR A 236 -2.94 -21.85 -1.39
N ARG A 237 -1.96 -22.48 -2.06
CA ARG A 237 -0.68 -22.85 -1.43
C ARG A 237 0.06 -21.64 -0.89
N LYS A 238 0.13 -20.56 -1.68
CA LYS A 238 0.79 -19.33 -1.25
C LYS A 238 0.03 -18.66 -0.09
N ALA A 239 -1.30 -18.68 -0.10
CA ALA A 239 -2.10 -18.19 1.01
C ALA A 239 -1.80 -18.95 2.32
N ILE A 240 -1.68 -20.29 2.27
CA ILE A 240 -1.31 -21.13 3.42
C ILE A 240 0.13 -20.84 3.88
N GLU A 241 1.06 -20.64 2.96
CA GLU A 241 2.45 -20.29 3.29
C GLU A 241 2.55 -18.95 4.05
N LEU A 242 1.73 -17.97 3.66
CA LEU A 242 1.66 -16.66 4.30
C LEU A 242 0.88 -16.68 5.62
N ARG A 243 -0.13 -17.55 5.73
CA ARG A 243 -0.96 -17.70 6.93
C ARG A 243 -1.26 -19.18 7.20
N PRO A 244 -0.33 -19.91 7.84
CA PRO A 244 -0.51 -21.34 8.12
C PRO A 244 -1.58 -21.57 9.20
N ASN A 245 -2.07 -22.81 9.30
CA ASN A 245 -3.04 -23.26 10.30
C ASN A 245 -4.41 -22.56 10.22
N VAL A 246 -4.80 -22.09 9.03
CA VAL A 246 -6.13 -21.54 8.78
C VAL A 246 -6.95 -22.55 7.98
N LYS A 247 -7.90 -23.19 8.67
CA LYS A 247 -8.71 -24.29 8.13
C LYS A 247 -9.34 -23.98 6.76
N ILE A 248 -9.86 -22.77 6.55
CA ILE A 248 -10.50 -22.41 5.27
C ILE A 248 -9.53 -22.48 4.08
N LEU A 249 -8.25 -22.17 4.29
CA LEU A 249 -7.23 -22.20 3.24
C LEU A 249 -6.84 -23.64 2.91
N GLU A 250 -6.70 -24.48 3.95
CA GLU A 250 -6.39 -25.90 3.82
C GLU A 250 -7.52 -26.66 3.12
N ASP A 251 -8.77 -26.40 3.51
CA ASP A 251 -9.96 -26.98 2.90
C ASP A 251 -10.09 -26.59 1.42
N ALA A 252 -9.82 -25.32 1.07
CA ALA A 252 -9.86 -24.84 -0.32
C ALA A 252 -8.83 -25.55 -1.21
N LEU A 253 -7.59 -25.70 -0.73
CA LEU A 253 -6.55 -26.43 -1.45
C LEU A 253 -6.92 -27.92 -1.64
N ALA A 254 -7.41 -28.58 -0.57
CA ALA A 254 -7.80 -29.98 -0.62
C ALA A 254 -8.93 -30.22 -1.64
N GLN A 255 -9.92 -29.32 -1.70
CA GLN A 255 -11.02 -29.41 -2.66
C GLN A 255 -10.52 -29.27 -4.11
N VAL A 256 -9.67 -28.30 -4.40
CA VAL A 256 -9.12 -28.11 -5.76
C VAL A 256 -8.25 -29.29 -6.18
N ASP A 257 -7.41 -29.82 -5.29
CA ASP A 257 -6.58 -30.99 -5.60
C ASP A 257 -7.45 -32.24 -5.84
N GLY A 258 -8.58 -32.38 -5.13
CA GLY A 258 -9.58 -33.42 -5.40
C GLY A 258 -10.19 -33.33 -6.81
N ARG A 259 -10.62 -32.13 -7.21
CA ARG A 259 -11.19 -31.89 -8.56
C ARG A 259 -10.17 -32.08 -9.68
N ARG A 260 -8.90 -31.68 -9.45
CA ARG A 260 -7.82 -31.92 -10.41
C ARG A 260 -7.61 -33.42 -10.67
N LYS A 261 -7.70 -34.24 -9.62
CA LYS A 261 -7.60 -35.70 -9.75
C LYS A 261 -8.78 -36.30 -10.52
N SER A 262 -9.99 -35.79 -10.33
CA SER A 262 -11.18 -36.25 -11.08
C SER A 262 -11.21 -35.82 -12.54
N ILE A 263 -10.40 -34.84 -12.96
CA ILE A 263 -10.24 -34.45 -14.38
C ILE A 263 -9.23 -35.36 -15.11
N LYS A 264 -8.37 -36.09 -14.38
CA LYS A 264 -7.36 -37.02 -14.92
C LYS A 264 -7.74 -38.51 -15.10
N PRO A 265 -9.00 -39.00 -15.08
CA PRO A 265 -9.24 -40.45 -15.10
C PRO A 265 -9.30 -41.11 -16.49
N ASN A 266 -8.96 -40.44 -17.60
CA ASN A 266 -8.97 -41.06 -18.95
C ASN A 266 -7.77 -40.62 -19.83
N GLU A 267 -6.55 -40.86 -19.38
CA GLU A 267 -5.38 -41.05 -20.27
C GLU A 267 -4.95 -42.52 -20.24
#